data_AF-A0A7X7FS97-F1
#
_entry.id   AF-A0A7X7FS97-F1
#
_cell.length_a   1.000
_cell.length_b   1.000
_cell.length_c   1.000
_cell.angle_alpha   90.00
_cell.angle_beta   90.00
_cell.angle_gamma   90.00
#
_symmetry.space_group_name_H-M   'P 1'
#
loop_
_entity.id
_entity.type
_entity.pdbx_description
1 polymer ?
#
loop_
_entity_poly.entity_id
_entity_poly.type
_entity_poly.pdbx_seq_one_letter_code
_entity_poly.pdbx_strand_id
1 'polypeptide(L)'
;MQTPPKPVRALWIPWPLAVVLVPLFWLLPKRMGPHFAAVRWPGVIVAHLVWVVYGLGCMTVAYWTPLFGWVAYLTGRTSGRETEALWPDPTFSQIARAPMAVLGSLLAGNPEFGVNGWVGVGADLAIGLAMAVAVEAGLILLACLLMPYATAGERGQLLFSRSVKLTLWSTTSLPVLGIAFQAIELLNYTRKQLDELWAGAIGLYILWFVWIWLRSGLRYAGPTEGPAWEPRRPLCETCGYALTGLKPADNCPECGTAVALSLPERRRPTAFSAARSLIGRPIAFVRTWRDALRWDFHRRLEIGSEYPTARRFAIVMCIVGGLLPQPTILADVILNVSRNRGLEGWADFVAPCIGIGLAFLLVLSVLILASGVSGNGSIRRAAPIVFYWSAWFIPLIAAVYLSLGLMYVIKKVLRIRREVPWFPGNWPDWGDLLCAGAALLIPIVFLFAAIRLARALRETRFANG
;
A
#
# COMPACT_ATOMS: atom_id res chain seq x y z
N MET A 1 22.94 -11.22 27.12
CA MET A 1 23.02 -10.82 25.70
C MET A 1 22.72 -12.04 24.86
N GLN A 2 21.65 -12.04 24.06
CA GLN A 2 21.41 -13.14 23.11
C GLN A 2 22.38 -12.97 21.93
N THR A 3 23.11 -14.03 21.58
CA THR A 3 23.93 -14.04 20.37
C THR A 3 23.08 -13.71 19.16
N PRO A 4 23.50 -12.78 18.28
CA PRO A 4 22.71 -12.40 17.12
C PRO A 4 22.46 -13.64 16.24
N PRO A 5 21.24 -13.80 15.70
CA PRO A 5 20.92 -14.94 14.85
C PRO A 5 21.85 -14.97 13.64
N LYS A 6 22.43 -16.14 13.34
CA LYS A 6 23.31 -16.30 12.17
C LYS A 6 22.57 -15.92 10.89
N PRO A 7 23.20 -15.17 9.97
CA PRO A 7 22.61 -14.84 8.67
C PRO A 7 22.23 -16.11 7.93
N VAL A 8 20.99 -16.18 7.42
CA VAL A 8 20.53 -17.30 6.59
C VAL A 8 21.29 -17.24 5.27
N ARG A 9 22.09 -18.28 4.96
CA ARG A 9 22.72 -18.40 3.64
C ARG A 9 21.63 -18.65 2.60
N ALA A 10 21.44 -17.69 1.70
CA ALA A 10 20.56 -17.86 0.56
C ALA A 10 21.15 -18.90 -0.40
N LEU A 11 20.45 -20.02 -0.59
CA LEU A 11 20.64 -20.91 -1.72
C LEU A 11 20.43 -20.16 -3.04
N TRP A 12 21.31 -20.41 -3.99
CA TRP A 12 21.17 -19.89 -5.35
C TRP A 12 20.07 -20.67 -6.08
N ILE A 13 19.10 -19.95 -6.65
CA ILE A 13 18.03 -20.50 -7.47
C ILE A 13 18.23 -19.96 -8.90
N PRO A 14 18.38 -20.83 -9.93
CA PRO A 14 18.36 -20.38 -11.32
C PRO A 14 17.07 -19.62 -11.61
N TRP A 15 17.19 -18.49 -12.31
CA TRP A 15 16.04 -17.60 -12.53
C TRP A 15 14.84 -18.27 -13.24
N PRO A 16 14.99 -19.21 -14.21
CA PRO A 16 13.83 -19.87 -14.82
C PRO A 16 13.10 -20.75 -13.81
N LEU A 17 13.86 -21.45 -12.96
CA LEU A 17 13.30 -22.28 -11.91
C LEU A 17 12.58 -21.43 -10.86
N ALA A 18 13.09 -20.23 -10.56
CA ALA A 18 12.43 -19.30 -9.65
C ALA A 18 11.02 -18.91 -10.12
N VAL A 19 10.80 -18.77 -11.45
CA VAL A 19 9.47 -18.47 -12.03
C VAL A 19 8.46 -19.59 -11.76
N VAL A 20 8.91 -20.84 -11.74
CA VAL A 20 8.02 -22.00 -11.47
C VAL A 20 7.81 -22.21 -9.97
N LEU A 21 8.83 -21.94 -9.14
CA LEU A 21 8.79 -22.16 -7.70
C LEU A 21 8.09 -21.04 -6.91
N VAL A 22 7.57 -20.02 -7.58
CA VAL A 22 6.89 -18.88 -6.94
C VAL A 22 5.78 -19.29 -5.95
N PRO A 23 4.95 -20.32 -6.20
CA PRO A 23 3.97 -20.77 -5.21
C PRO A 23 4.57 -21.15 -3.85
N LEU A 24 5.80 -21.68 -3.81
CA LEU A 24 6.50 -21.95 -2.55
C LEU A 24 6.83 -20.65 -1.80
N PHE A 25 7.08 -19.56 -2.51
CA PHE A 25 7.29 -18.25 -1.91
C PHE A 25 6.00 -17.72 -1.25
N TRP A 26 4.83 -17.92 -1.85
CA TRP A 26 3.55 -17.51 -1.26
C TRP A 26 3.21 -18.28 0.01
N LEU A 27 3.47 -19.59 0.01
CA LEU A 27 3.13 -20.48 1.13
C LEU A 27 4.14 -20.39 2.27
N LEU A 28 5.43 -20.22 1.95
CA LEU A 28 6.53 -20.22 2.91
C LEU A 28 7.39 -18.95 2.82
N PRO A 29 6.82 -17.74 2.88
CA PRO A 29 7.53 -16.49 2.59
C PRO A 29 8.73 -16.27 3.52
N LYS A 30 8.60 -16.68 4.79
CA LYS A 30 9.72 -16.58 5.76
C LYS A 30 10.91 -17.49 5.41
N ARG A 31 10.66 -18.66 4.82
CA ARG A 31 11.72 -19.61 4.43
C ARG A 31 12.29 -19.26 3.06
N MET A 32 11.42 -18.95 2.11
CA MET A 32 11.78 -18.71 0.71
C MET A 32 12.28 -17.29 0.43
N GLY A 33 11.89 -16.30 1.23
CA GLY A 33 12.22 -14.88 1.03
C GLY A 33 13.70 -14.59 0.77
N PRO A 34 14.64 -15.08 1.61
CA PRO A 34 16.08 -14.88 1.37
C PRO A 34 16.58 -15.48 0.06
N HIS A 35 16.00 -16.61 -0.38
CA HIS A 35 16.38 -17.27 -1.62
C HIS A 35 15.88 -16.49 -2.84
N PHE A 36 14.62 -16.05 -2.80
CA PHE A 36 13.98 -15.29 -3.89
C PHE A 36 14.57 -13.90 -4.06
N ALA A 37 14.96 -13.21 -2.99
CA ALA A 37 15.61 -11.90 -3.12
C ALA A 37 17.09 -11.99 -3.59
N ALA A 38 17.72 -13.17 -3.48
CA ALA A 38 19.02 -13.47 -4.11
C ALA A 38 18.90 -13.78 -5.62
N VAL A 39 17.71 -14.05 -6.14
CA VAL A 39 17.48 -14.27 -7.58
C VAL A 39 17.84 -13.01 -8.37
N ARG A 40 18.44 -13.20 -9.55
CA ARG A 40 18.80 -12.10 -10.46
C ARG A 40 17.55 -11.41 -11.01
N TRP A 41 17.68 -10.12 -11.31
CA TRP A 41 16.58 -9.27 -11.79
C TRP A 41 15.75 -9.83 -12.96
N PRO A 42 16.33 -10.47 -13.99
CA PRO A 42 15.52 -11.04 -15.07
C PRO A 42 14.46 -12.02 -14.58
N GLY A 43 14.78 -12.86 -13.59
CA GLY A 43 13.81 -13.79 -12.99
C GLY A 43 12.67 -13.09 -12.28
N VAL A 44 12.98 -12.02 -11.55
CA VAL A 44 11.97 -11.24 -10.82
C VAL A 44 11.00 -10.57 -11.80
N ILE A 45 11.53 -9.94 -12.85
CA ILE A 45 10.74 -9.23 -13.86
C ILE A 45 9.88 -10.23 -14.65
N VAL A 46 10.47 -11.32 -15.15
CA VAL A 46 9.74 -12.34 -15.91
C VAL A 46 8.67 -12.99 -15.06
N ALA A 47 8.98 -13.38 -13.81
CA ALA A 47 7.99 -13.97 -12.92
C ALA A 47 6.84 -13.00 -12.64
N HIS A 48 7.16 -11.74 -12.34
CA HIS A 48 6.15 -10.70 -12.11
C HIS A 48 5.22 -10.55 -13.32
N LEU A 49 5.77 -10.33 -14.51
CA LEU A 49 4.97 -10.16 -15.72
C LEU A 49 4.11 -11.39 -16.01
N VAL A 50 4.68 -12.59 -15.97
CA VAL A 50 3.95 -13.83 -16.26
C VAL A 50 2.83 -14.05 -15.25
N TRP A 51 3.12 -14.00 -13.95
CA TRP A 51 2.14 -14.34 -12.93
C TRP A 51 1.10 -13.25 -12.67
N VAL A 52 1.45 -11.96 -12.83
CA VAL A 52 0.48 -10.87 -12.70
C VAL A 52 -0.49 -10.88 -13.88
N VAL A 53 0.01 -11.00 -15.12
CA VAL A 53 -0.85 -11.08 -16.30
C VAL A 53 -1.72 -12.33 -16.25
N TYR A 54 -1.16 -13.47 -15.82
CA TYR A 54 -1.93 -14.69 -15.58
C TYR A 54 -2.99 -14.51 -14.49
N GLY A 55 -2.65 -13.83 -13.39
CA GLY A 55 -3.56 -13.55 -12.30
C GLY A 55 -4.73 -12.65 -12.69
N LEU A 56 -4.46 -11.60 -13.49
CA LEU A 56 -5.50 -10.77 -14.11
C LEU A 56 -6.40 -11.62 -15.00
N GLY A 57 -5.83 -12.48 -15.85
CA GLY A 57 -6.59 -13.44 -16.64
C GLY A 57 -7.48 -14.35 -15.78
N CYS A 58 -6.98 -14.84 -14.63
CA CYS A 58 -7.76 -15.66 -13.71
C CYS A 58 -8.94 -14.87 -13.11
N MET A 59 -8.74 -13.60 -12.77
CA MET A 59 -9.82 -12.72 -12.30
C MET A 59 -10.85 -12.49 -13.40
N THR A 60 -10.42 -12.32 -14.64
CA THR A 60 -11.33 -12.13 -15.76
C THR A 60 -12.13 -13.38 -16.09
N VAL A 61 -11.49 -14.55 -16.03
CA VAL A 61 -12.17 -15.85 -16.16
C VAL A 61 -13.21 -16.03 -15.06
N ALA A 62 -13.14 -15.34 -13.92
CA ALA A 62 -14.15 -15.44 -12.87
C ALA A 62 -15.58 -15.15 -13.39
N TYR A 63 -15.74 -14.14 -14.24
CA TYR A 63 -17.03 -13.82 -14.88
C TYR A 63 -17.57 -14.91 -15.81
N TRP A 64 -16.70 -15.81 -16.26
CA TRP A 64 -16.98 -16.91 -17.17
C TRP A 64 -16.66 -18.27 -16.54
N THR A 65 -16.61 -18.34 -15.20
CA THR A 65 -16.09 -19.50 -14.48
C THR A 65 -16.75 -20.82 -14.90
N PRO A 66 -18.09 -20.89 -15.07
CA PRO A 66 -18.74 -22.15 -15.47
C PRO A 66 -18.22 -22.69 -16.82
N LEU A 67 -17.68 -21.83 -17.69
CA LEU A 67 -17.20 -22.22 -19.01
C LEU A 67 -15.72 -22.60 -19.02
N PHE A 68 -14.85 -21.79 -18.40
CA PHE A 68 -13.39 -21.87 -18.59
C PHE A 68 -12.56 -21.76 -17.29
N GLY A 69 -13.20 -21.86 -16.12
CA GLY A 69 -12.54 -21.68 -14.82
C GLY A 69 -11.74 -22.90 -14.35
N TRP A 70 -10.62 -22.64 -13.65
CA TRP A 70 -9.84 -23.67 -12.94
C TRP A 70 -10.70 -24.41 -11.93
N VAL A 71 -11.48 -23.66 -11.14
CA VAL A 71 -12.30 -24.25 -10.08
C VAL A 71 -13.43 -25.10 -10.68
N ALA A 72 -14.04 -24.66 -11.77
CA ALA A 72 -15.05 -25.44 -12.48
C ALA A 72 -14.46 -26.75 -13.02
N TYR A 73 -13.27 -26.70 -13.63
CA TYR A 73 -12.58 -27.89 -14.15
C TYR A 73 -12.26 -28.89 -13.04
N LEU A 74 -11.69 -28.42 -11.93
CA LEU A 74 -11.32 -29.27 -10.80
C LEU A 74 -12.53 -29.86 -10.07
N THR A 75 -13.68 -29.17 -10.08
CA THR A 75 -14.93 -29.63 -9.45
C THR A 75 -15.85 -30.40 -10.40
N GLY A 76 -15.47 -30.53 -11.67
CA GLY A 76 -16.27 -31.22 -12.69
C GLY A 76 -17.50 -30.44 -13.18
N ARG A 77 -17.57 -29.12 -12.91
CA ARG A 77 -18.69 -28.23 -13.26
C ARG A 77 -18.48 -27.41 -14.55
N THR A 78 -17.53 -27.80 -15.39
CA THR A 78 -17.34 -27.12 -16.68
C THR A 78 -18.50 -27.40 -17.61
N SER A 79 -18.90 -26.44 -18.44
CA SER A 79 -20.03 -26.58 -19.38
C SER A 79 -19.92 -27.76 -20.34
N GLY A 80 -18.71 -28.21 -20.71
CA GLY A 80 -18.50 -29.46 -21.46
C GLY A 80 -18.96 -30.73 -20.73
N ARG A 81 -19.15 -30.66 -19.40
CA ARG A 81 -19.63 -31.75 -18.52
C ARG A 81 -21.08 -31.59 -18.07
N GLU A 82 -21.54 -30.36 -17.82
CA GLU A 82 -22.88 -30.10 -17.24
C GLU A 82 -23.98 -29.90 -18.29
N THR A 83 -23.62 -29.36 -19.45
CA THR A 83 -24.53 -29.27 -20.60
C THR A 83 -24.01 -30.25 -21.64
N GLU A 84 -24.89 -30.89 -22.42
CA GLU A 84 -24.52 -31.54 -23.69
C GLU A 84 -24.04 -30.46 -24.68
N ALA A 85 -23.01 -29.70 -24.30
CA ALA A 85 -22.48 -28.60 -25.05
C ALA A 85 -21.80 -29.17 -26.30
N LEU A 86 -21.86 -28.40 -27.39
CA LEU A 86 -21.19 -28.68 -28.67
C LEU A 86 -19.66 -28.91 -28.58
N TRP A 87 -19.05 -28.86 -27.40
CA TRP A 87 -17.61 -28.82 -27.19
C TRP A 87 -17.13 -29.94 -26.28
N PRO A 88 -16.02 -30.63 -26.64
CA PRO A 88 -15.44 -31.68 -25.81
C PRO A 88 -14.89 -31.11 -24.50
N ASP A 89 -14.78 -31.99 -23.50
CA ASP A 89 -14.14 -31.69 -22.21
C ASP A 89 -12.77 -31.02 -22.40
N PRO A 90 -12.51 -29.86 -21.78
CA PRO A 90 -11.23 -29.20 -21.92
C PRO A 90 -10.12 -30.01 -21.24
N THR A 91 -9.01 -30.20 -21.95
CA THR A 91 -7.78 -30.79 -21.40
C THR A 91 -7.15 -29.87 -20.35
N PHE A 92 -6.31 -30.44 -19.47
CA PHE A 92 -5.54 -29.66 -18.49
C PHE A 92 -4.77 -28.50 -19.14
N SER A 93 -4.14 -28.74 -20.30
CA SER A 93 -3.39 -27.70 -21.01
C SER A 93 -4.29 -26.57 -21.52
N GLN A 94 -5.54 -26.87 -21.91
CA GLN A 94 -6.50 -25.86 -22.36
C GLN A 94 -6.98 -24.98 -21.20
N ILE A 95 -7.23 -25.58 -20.03
CA ILE A 95 -7.58 -24.82 -18.81
C ILE A 95 -6.38 -23.99 -18.33
N ALA A 96 -5.17 -24.55 -18.35
CA ALA A 96 -3.97 -23.84 -17.92
C ALA A 96 -3.63 -22.62 -18.77
N ARG A 97 -4.05 -22.57 -20.04
CA ARG A 97 -3.87 -21.40 -20.91
C ARG A 97 -5.09 -20.47 -20.96
N ALA A 98 -6.25 -20.91 -20.46
CA ALA A 98 -7.50 -20.17 -20.56
C ALA A 98 -7.43 -18.74 -20.00
N PRO A 99 -6.84 -18.47 -18.82
CA PRO A 99 -6.65 -17.11 -18.30
C PRO A 99 -5.99 -16.15 -19.30
N MET A 100 -4.91 -16.60 -19.93
CA MET A 100 -4.18 -15.78 -20.92
C MET A 100 -4.96 -15.64 -22.23
N ALA A 101 -5.63 -16.71 -22.67
CA ALA A 101 -6.42 -16.70 -23.89
C ALA A 101 -7.63 -15.76 -23.78
N VAL A 102 -8.35 -15.80 -22.66
CA VAL A 102 -9.48 -14.90 -22.38
C VAL A 102 -8.99 -13.47 -22.29
N LEU A 103 -7.94 -13.19 -21.53
CA LEU A 103 -7.37 -11.85 -21.44
C LEU A 103 -6.93 -11.32 -22.82
N GLY A 104 -6.26 -12.17 -23.62
CA GLY A 104 -5.89 -11.85 -24.99
C GLY A 104 -7.08 -11.55 -25.90
N SER A 105 -8.17 -12.32 -25.80
CA SER A 105 -9.41 -12.10 -26.56
C SER A 105 -10.11 -10.80 -26.19
N LEU A 106 -10.07 -10.40 -24.92
CA LEU A 106 -10.67 -9.15 -24.46
C LEU A 106 -9.85 -7.94 -24.89
N LEU A 107 -8.52 -8.08 -24.90
CA LEU A 107 -7.64 -7.09 -25.47
C LEU A 107 -7.91 -6.94 -26.97
N ALA A 108 -7.85 -8.03 -27.74
CA ALA A 108 -8.07 -8.02 -29.18
C ALA A 108 -9.48 -7.56 -29.58
N GLY A 109 -10.47 -7.76 -28.71
CA GLY A 109 -11.88 -7.59 -29.03
C GLY A 109 -12.45 -8.81 -29.70
N ASN A 110 -13.73 -9.07 -29.42
CA ASN A 110 -14.45 -10.15 -30.06
C ASN A 110 -15.85 -9.68 -30.48
N PRO A 111 -15.99 -9.19 -31.73
CA PRO A 111 -17.24 -8.69 -32.27
C PRO A 111 -18.37 -9.73 -32.23
N GLU A 112 -18.03 -11.02 -32.37
CA GLU A 112 -19.02 -12.11 -32.38
C GLU A 112 -19.71 -12.29 -31.02
N PHE A 113 -19.06 -11.89 -29.93
CA PHE A 113 -19.64 -11.90 -28.57
C PHE A 113 -20.10 -10.50 -28.12
N GLY A 114 -20.14 -9.51 -29.03
CA GLY A 114 -20.49 -8.13 -28.68
C GLY A 114 -19.49 -7.45 -27.76
N VAL A 115 -18.26 -7.98 -27.64
CA VAL A 115 -17.21 -7.39 -26.82
C VAL A 115 -16.34 -6.50 -27.69
N ASN A 116 -16.54 -5.19 -27.56
CA ASN A 116 -15.60 -4.21 -28.11
C ASN A 116 -14.24 -4.45 -27.44
N GLY A 117 -13.20 -4.69 -28.25
CA GLY A 117 -11.85 -4.90 -27.72
C GLY A 117 -11.37 -3.70 -26.95
N TRP A 118 -10.63 -3.97 -25.87
CA TRP A 118 -9.94 -2.91 -25.13
C TRP A 118 -8.87 -2.22 -26.00
N VAL A 119 -8.47 -2.86 -27.11
CA VAL A 119 -7.56 -2.31 -28.14
C VAL A 119 -8.29 -1.46 -29.19
N GLY A 120 -9.62 -1.32 -29.13
CA GLY A 120 -10.38 -0.40 -29.99
C GLY A 120 -9.98 1.08 -29.81
N VAL A 121 -9.34 1.41 -28.69
CA VAL A 121 -8.79 2.75 -28.42
C VAL A 121 -7.48 2.54 -27.65
N GLY A 122 -6.32 2.80 -28.25
CA GLY A 122 -5.01 2.69 -27.57
C GLY A 122 -4.92 3.44 -26.22
N ALA A 123 -5.83 4.38 -25.97
CA ALA A 123 -6.04 5.06 -24.70
C ALA A 123 -6.40 4.11 -23.53
N ASP A 124 -7.26 3.11 -23.72
CA ASP A 124 -7.72 2.25 -22.62
C ASP A 124 -6.61 1.31 -22.13
N LEU A 125 -5.81 0.77 -23.06
CA LEU A 125 -4.61 0.00 -22.75
C LEU A 125 -3.57 0.87 -22.03
N ALA A 126 -3.37 2.11 -22.48
CA ALA A 126 -2.45 3.05 -21.85
C ALA A 126 -2.90 3.40 -20.42
N ILE A 127 -4.20 3.62 -20.20
CA ILE A 127 -4.78 3.89 -18.87
C ILE A 127 -4.60 2.67 -17.97
N GLY A 128 -4.92 1.47 -18.44
CA GLY A 128 -4.75 0.23 -17.67
C GLY A 128 -3.30 -0.02 -17.27
N LEU A 129 -2.36 0.18 -18.20
CA LEU A 129 -0.93 0.06 -17.92
C LEU A 129 -0.47 1.13 -16.92
N ALA A 130 -0.91 2.39 -17.08
CA ALA A 130 -0.59 3.47 -16.15
C ALA A 130 -1.11 3.17 -14.74
N MET A 131 -2.33 2.64 -14.61
CA MET A 131 -2.90 2.22 -13.32
C MET A 131 -2.09 1.08 -12.69
N ALA A 132 -1.74 0.05 -13.46
CA ALA A 132 -0.92 -1.06 -12.97
C ALA A 132 0.45 -0.57 -12.46
N VAL A 133 1.12 0.30 -13.24
CA VAL A 133 2.40 0.92 -12.85
C VAL A 133 2.24 1.79 -11.60
N ALA A 134 1.15 2.56 -11.50
CA ALA A 134 0.88 3.41 -10.33
C ALA A 134 0.63 2.58 -9.05
N VAL A 135 -0.12 1.48 -9.15
CA VAL A 135 -0.35 0.55 -8.04
C VAL A 135 0.96 -0.07 -7.58
N GLU A 136 1.77 -0.60 -8.52
CA GLU A 136 3.08 -1.18 -8.20
C GLU A 136 4.02 -0.14 -7.59
N ALA A 137 4.08 1.08 -8.13
CA ALA A 137 4.87 2.17 -7.56
C ALA A 137 4.42 2.50 -6.12
N GLY A 138 3.10 2.54 -5.86
CA GLY A 138 2.54 2.71 -4.53
C GLY A 138 2.95 1.60 -3.56
N LEU A 139 2.89 0.35 -4.01
CA LEU A 139 3.35 -0.80 -3.23
C LEU A 139 4.86 -0.74 -2.96
N ILE A 140 5.69 -0.38 -3.93
CA ILE A 140 7.14 -0.22 -3.76
C ILE A 140 7.46 0.90 -2.75
N LEU A 141 6.77 2.04 -2.85
CA LEU A 141 6.93 3.14 -1.89
C LEU A 141 6.58 2.66 -0.47
N LEU A 142 5.47 1.94 -0.34
CA LEU A 142 5.08 1.37 0.94
C LEU A 142 6.11 0.32 1.43
N ALA A 143 6.69 -0.52 0.56
CA ALA A 143 7.80 -1.41 0.95
C ALA A 143 8.99 -0.63 1.48
N CYS A 144 9.37 0.47 0.84
CA CYS A 144 10.50 1.29 1.27
C CYS A 144 10.26 1.92 2.64
N LEU A 145 9.00 2.23 2.96
CA LEU A 145 8.61 2.73 4.27
C LEU A 145 8.57 1.62 5.33
N LEU A 146 8.09 0.42 4.99
CA LEU A 146 7.90 -0.69 5.93
C LEU A 146 9.16 -1.53 6.17
N MET A 147 10.01 -1.72 5.16
CA MET A 147 11.18 -2.60 5.26
C MET A 147 12.24 -2.20 6.30
N PRO A 148 12.47 -0.90 6.61
CA PRO A 148 13.32 -0.52 7.74
C PRO A 148 12.90 -1.12 9.09
N TYR A 149 11.63 -1.52 9.25
CA TYR A 149 11.13 -2.19 10.45
C TYR A 149 11.28 -3.71 10.40
N ALA A 150 11.29 -4.30 9.20
CA ALA A 150 11.45 -5.74 9.01
C ALA A 150 12.92 -6.17 8.84
N THR A 151 13.78 -5.27 8.35
CA THR A 151 15.19 -5.49 8.04
C THR A 151 16.04 -4.38 8.66
N ALA A 152 16.98 -4.75 9.54
CA ALA A 152 17.92 -3.82 10.16
C ALA A 152 19.25 -3.82 9.41
N GLY A 153 19.87 -2.65 9.22
CA GLY A 153 21.30 -2.55 8.88
C GLY A 153 21.67 -2.18 7.44
N GLU A 154 20.73 -1.99 6.53
CA GLU A 154 21.06 -1.86 5.09
C GLU A 154 21.26 -0.41 4.61
N ARG A 155 22.14 -0.24 3.61
CA ARG A 155 22.34 1.02 2.88
C ARG A 155 21.08 1.31 2.03
N GLY A 156 20.73 2.59 1.88
CA GLY A 156 19.47 3.01 1.25
C GLY A 156 19.24 2.45 -0.16
N GLN A 157 20.28 2.38 -1.01
CA GLN A 157 20.16 1.80 -2.36
C GLN A 157 19.86 0.30 -2.33
N LEU A 158 20.48 -0.45 -1.41
CA LEU A 158 20.23 -1.89 -1.26
C LEU A 158 18.84 -2.15 -0.70
N LEU A 159 18.41 -1.33 0.28
CA LEU A 159 17.05 -1.36 0.82
C LEU A 159 16.03 -1.10 -0.29
N PHE A 160 16.19 -0.04 -1.09
CA PHE A 160 15.29 0.26 -2.20
C PHE A 160 15.22 -0.88 -3.22
N SER A 161 16.38 -1.36 -3.69
CA SER A 161 16.43 -2.49 -4.64
C SER A 161 15.71 -3.73 -4.11
N ARG A 162 15.79 -4.00 -2.81
CA ARG A 162 15.13 -5.14 -2.18
C ARG A 162 13.64 -4.91 -1.98
N SER A 163 13.24 -3.72 -1.56
CA SER A 163 11.84 -3.30 -1.49
C SER A 163 11.16 -3.52 -2.84
N VAL A 164 11.79 -3.10 -3.93
CA VAL A 164 11.30 -3.36 -5.29
C VAL A 164 11.19 -4.87 -5.55
N LYS A 165 12.27 -5.64 -5.35
CA LYS A 165 12.23 -7.09 -5.62
C LYS A 165 11.17 -7.83 -4.81
N LEU A 166 11.05 -7.54 -3.52
CA LEU A 166 10.09 -8.21 -2.64
C LEU A 166 8.67 -7.84 -3.01
N THR A 167 8.40 -6.58 -3.38
CA THR A 167 7.08 -6.19 -3.91
C THR A 167 6.76 -6.96 -5.18
N LEU A 168 7.67 -6.99 -6.16
CA LEU A 168 7.45 -7.71 -7.43
C LEU A 168 7.23 -9.21 -7.20
N TRP A 169 7.97 -9.83 -6.27
CA TRP A 169 7.73 -11.22 -5.89
C TRP A 169 6.40 -11.41 -5.17
N SER A 170 6.01 -10.52 -4.26
CA SER A 170 4.73 -10.60 -3.58
C SER A 170 3.55 -10.46 -4.54
N THR A 171 3.64 -9.60 -5.56
CA THR A 171 2.51 -9.36 -6.49
C THR A 171 2.27 -10.52 -7.46
N THR A 172 3.23 -11.44 -7.60
CA THR A 172 2.99 -12.72 -8.29
C THR A 172 1.88 -13.56 -7.66
N SER A 173 1.43 -13.30 -6.43
CA SER A 173 0.35 -14.06 -5.78
C SER A 173 -1.05 -13.72 -6.29
N LEU A 174 -1.19 -12.75 -7.20
CA LEU A 174 -2.48 -12.32 -7.76
C LEU A 174 -3.38 -13.46 -8.31
N PRO A 175 -2.85 -14.54 -8.93
CA PRO A 175 -3.67 -15.68 -9.36
C PRO A 175 -4.47 -16.32 -8.23
N VAL A 176 -4.01 -16.26 -6.98
CA VAL A 176 -4.75 -16.79 -5.84
C VAL A 176 -6.06 -16.03 -5.62
N LEU A 177 -6.05 -14.70 -5.80
CA LEU A 177 -7.27 -13.90 -5.75
C LEU A 177 -8.20 -14.24 -6.92
N GLY A 178 -7.67 -14.38 -8.14
CA GLY A 178 -8.46 -14.77 -9.31
C GLY A 178 -9.12 -16.15 -9.16
N ILE A 179 -8.40 -17.13 -8.62
CA ILE A 179 -8.95 -18.46 -8.31
C ILE A 179 -10.02 -18.38 -7.21
N ALA A 180 -9.83 -17.53 -6.20
CA ALA A 180 -10.85 -17.30 -5.18
C ALA A 180 -12.14 -16.72 -5.76
N PHE A 181 -12.04 -15.75 -6.69
CA PHE A 181 -13.20 -15.21 -7.40
C PHE A 181 -13.92 -16.27 -8.22
N GLN A 182 -13.17 -17.14 -8.92
CA GLN A 182 -13.76 -18.28 -9.63
C GLN A 182 -14.52 -19.20 -8.67
N ALA A 183 -13.96 -19.50 -7.50
CA ALA A 183 -14.66 -20.31 -6.51
C ALA A 183 -15.95 -19.66 -6.00
N ILE A 184 -15.94 -18.33 -5.81
CA ILE A 184 -17.12 -17.57 -5.38
C ILE A 184 -18.22 -17.56 -6.46
N GLU A 185 -17.86 -17.37 -7.73
CA GLU A 185 -18.81 -17.35 -8.84
C GLU A 185 -19.49 -18.70 -9.10
N LEU A 186 -18.95 -19.81 -8.57
CA LEU A 186 -19.61 -21.12 -8.59
C LEU A 186 -20.60 -21.34 -7.42
N LEU A 187 -20.74 -20.36 -6.53
CA LEU A 187 -21.73 -20.39 -5.47
C LEU A 187 -23.08 -19.93 -6.02
N ASN A 188 -24.15 -20.63 -5.65
CA ASN A 188 -25.50 -20.31 -6.10
C ASN A 188 -26.09 -19.15 -5.28
N TYR A 189 -25.52 -17.96 -5.44
CA TYR A 189 -25.91 -16.74 -4.74
C TYR A 189 -26.38 -15.66 -5.69
N THR A 190 -27.12 -14.70 -5.15
CA THR A 190 -27.53 -13.50 -5.90
C THR A 190 -26.31 -12.62 -6.23
N ARG A 191 -26.38 -11.81 -7.30
CA ARG A 191 -25.27 -10.93 -7.70
C ARG A 191 -24.76 -10.04 -6.56
N LYS A 192 -25.68 -9.47 -5.78
CA LYS A 192 -25.34 -8.64 -4.62
C LYS A 192 -24.52 -9.41 -3.57
N GLN A 193 -24.91 -10.64 -3.26
CA GLN A 193 -24.17 -11.49 -2.32
C GLN A 193 -22.79 -11.87 -2.86
N LEU A 194 -22.68 -12.12 -4.17
CA LEU A 194 -21.39 -12.37 -4.81
C LEU A 194 -20.47 -11.15 -4.70
N ASP A 195 -20.97 -9.93 -4.95
CA ASP A 195 -20.19 -8.70 -4.83
C ASP A 195 -19.68 -8.49 -3.39
N GLU A 196 -20.50 -8.78 -2.37
CA GLU A 196 -20.11 -8.76 -0.95
C GLU A 196 -19.00 -9.79 -0.64
N LEU A 197 -19.11 -11.01 -1.18
CA LEU A 197 -18.10 -12.05 -1.03
C LEU A 197 -16.79 -11.70 -1.75
N TRP A 198 -16.86 -11.09 -2.93
CA TRP A 198 -15.69 -10.58 -3.65
C TRP A 198 -14.97 -9.52 -2.82
N ALA A 199 -15.70 -8.56 -2.25
CA ALA A 199 -15.11 -7.55 -1.36
C ALA A 199 -14.42 -8.19 -0.14
N GLY A 200 -15.07 -9.19 0.48
CA GLY A 200 -14.47 -9.96 1.57
C GLY A 200 -13.19 -10.70 1.16
N ALA A 201 -13.17 -11.33 -0.01
CA ALA A 201 -12.01 -12.02 -0.56
C ALA A 201 -10.85 -11.07 -0.88
N ILE A 202 -11.14 -9.88 -1.41
CA ILE A 202 -10.14 -8.81 -1.60
C ILE A 202 -9.53 -8.42 -0.25
N GLY A 203 -10.36 -8.17 0.77
CA GLY A 203 -9.88 -7.81 2.12
C GLY A 203 -8.96 -8.87 2.72
N LEU A 204 -9.35 -10.15 2.62
CA LEU A 204 -8.55 -11.27 3.09
C LEU A 204 -7.24 -11.44 2.30
N TYR A 205 -7.30 -11.25 0.98
CA TYR A 205 -6.12 -11.28 0.12
C TYR A 205 -5.13 -10.17 0.47
N ILE A 206 -5.59 -8.93 0.72
CA ILE A 206 -4.72 -7.83 1.13
C ILE A 206 -4.00 -8.17 2.44
N LEU A 207 -4.73 -8.71 3.43
CA LEU A 207 -4.14 -9.17 4.69
C LEU A 207 -3.05 -10.23 4.46
N TRP A 208 -3.33 -11.22 3.63
CA TRP A 208 -2.40 -12.30 3.30
C TRP A 208 -1.20 -11.82 2.47
N PHE A 209 -1.41 -10.94 1.50
CA PHE A 209 -0.37 -10.28 0.71
C PHE A 209 0.60 -9.52 1.62
N VAL A 210 0.07 -8.70 2.54
CA VAL A 210 0.88 -7.98 3.53
C VAL A 210 1.66 -8.94 4.42
N TRP A 211 1.06 -10.08 4.79
CA TRP A 211 1.77 -11.13 5.53
C TRP A 211 2.92 -11.74 4.73
N ILE A 212 2.73 -12.10 3.45
CA ILE A 212 3.81 -12.58 2.56
C ILE A 212 4.94 -11.56 2.52
N TRP A 213 4.56 -10.31 2.30
CA TRP A 213 5.47 -9.20 2.10
C TRP A 213 6.34 -8.92 3.33
N LEU A 214 5.75 -8.85 4.52
CA LEU A 214 6.51 -8.69 5.77
C LEU A 214 7.35 -9.93 6.08
N ARG A 215 6.79 -11.13 5.93
CA ARG A 215 7.47 -12.38 6.31
C ARG A 215 8.66 -12.68 5.42
N SER A 216 8.61 -12.32 4.15
CA SER A 216 9.73 -12.46 3.22
C SER A 216 10.89 -11.49 3.52
N GLY A 217 10.60 -10.32 4.11
CA GLY A 217 11.60 -9.37 4.60
C GLY A 217 12.27 -9.78 5.92
N LEU A 218 11.54 -10.38 6.86
CA LEU A 218 11.95 -10.62 8.26
C LEU A 218 13.22 -11.47 8.52
N ARG A 219 13.84 -12.09 7.50
CA ARG A 219 14.99 -13.00 7.68
C ARG A 219 16.27 -12.59 6.95
N TYR A 220 16.31 -11.39 6.38
CA TYR A 220 17.56 -10.74 6.02
C TYR A 220 18.25 -10.25 7.29
N ALA A 221 18.83 -11.19 8.02
CA ALA A 221 19.63 -10.91 9.21
C ALA A 221 20.99 -10.35 8.79
N GLY A 222 21.03 -9.05 8.48
CA GLY A 222 22.08 -8.24 9.06
C GLY A 222 21.92 -8.24 10.59
N PRO A 223 22.95 -7.89 11.37
CA PRO A 223 22.78 -7.72 12.81
C PRO A 223 21.56 -6.81 13.09
N THR A 224 20.77 -7.12 14.12
CA THR A 224 19.70 -6.21 14.58
C THR A 224 20.24 -4.82 14.94
N GLU A 225 21.55 -4.78 15.19
CA GLU A 225 22.40 -3.61 15.46
C GLU A 225 23.31 -3.27 14.27
N GLY A 226 23.01 -3.70 13.04
CA GLY A 226 23.82 -3.33 11.87
C GLY A 226 23.89 -1.80 11.72
N PRO A 227 24.71 -1.24 10.81
CA PRO A 227 25.08 0.20 10.74
C PRO A 227 23.93 1.20 10.53
N ALA A 228 22.71 0.68 10.50
CA ALA A 228 21.46 1.37 10.68
C ALA A 228 21.11 1.78 12.11
N TRP A 229 21.50 1.00 13.10
CA TRP A 229 21.04 1.08 14.49
C TRP A 229 22.18 0.95 15.51
N GLU A 230 23.42 0.71 15.07
CA GLU A 230 24.60 1.14 15.83
C GLU A 230 24.42 2.63 16.18
N PRO A 231 24.63 3.05 17.44
CA PRO A 231 24.70 4.46 17.79
C PRO A 231 25.73 5.12 16.90
N ARG A 232 25.27 5.86 15.87
CA ARG A 232 26.19 6.65 15.08
C ARG A 232 26.76 7.71 16.00
N ARG A 233 28.07 7.95 15.85
CA ARG A 233 28.76 9.09 16.46
C ARG A 233 27.84 10.32 16.42
N PRO A 234 27.61 11.04 17.55
CA PRO A 234 26.74 12.21 17.55
C PRO A 234 27.25 13.17 16.47
N LEU A 235 26.39 13.57 15.55
CA LEU A 235 26.73 14.47 14.45
C LEU A 235 26.04 15.82 14.66
N CYS A 236 26.66 16.89 14.17
CA CYS A 236 26.02 18.19 14.08
C CYS A 236 24.81 18.10 13.13
N GLU A 237 23.63 18.51 13.58
CA GLU A 237 22.42 18.49 12.74
C GLU A 237 22.48 19.50 11.57
N THR A 238 23.40 20.47 11.63
CA THR A 238 23.58 21.50 10.59
C THR A 238 24.53 21.03 9.49
N CYS A 239 25.75 20.62 9.83
CA CYS A 239 26.81 20.31 8.86
C CYS A 239 27.21 18.82 8.80
N GLY A 240 26.76 18.00 9.75
CA GLY A 240 27.11 16.58 9.81
C GLY A 240 28.47 16.26 10.43
N TYR A 241 29.19 17.24 10.99
CA TYR A 241 30.46 17.02 11.69
C TYR A 241 30.30 16.12 12.91
N ALA A 242 31.27 15.23 13.17
CA ALA A 242 31.23 14.33 14.32
C ALA A 242 31.52 15.08 15.63
N LEU A 243 30.53 15.18 16.51
CA LEU A 243 30.60 15.82 17.82
C LEU A 243 31.18 14.91 18.91
N THR A 244 31.85 13.83 18.53
CA THR A 244 32.40 12.86 19.49
C THR A 244 33.53 13.51 20.28
N GLY A 245 33.43 13.52 21.61
CA GLY A 245 34.41 14.14 22.50
C GLY A 245 34.22 15.64 22.76
N LEU A 246 33.21 16.29 22.14
CA LEU A 246 32.83 17.67 22.46
C LEU A 246 31.84 17.71 23.63
N LYS A 247 31.94 18.73 24.48
CA LYS A 247 31.02 18.97 25.60
C LYS A 247 29.73 19.63 25.08
N PRO A 248 28.59 19.46 25.76
CA PRO A 248 27.33 20.10 25.37
C PRO A 248 27.40 21.63 25.22
N ALA A 249 28.29 22.28 26.00
CA ALA A 249 28.50 23.73 25.98
C ALA A 249 29.39 24.21 24.81
N ASP A 250 30.04 23.29 24.09
CA ASP A 250 30.91 23.64 22.98
C ASP A 250 30.11 24.03 21.73
N ASN A 251 30.79 24.62 20.75
CA ASN A 251 30.26 24.85 19.41
C ASN A 251 30.86 23.84 18.43
N CYS A 252 30.09 23.49 17.39
CA CYS A 252 30.58 22.69 16.28
C CYS A 252 31.73 23.43 15.58
N PRO A 253 32.91 22.80 15.42
CA PRO A 253 34.09 23.47 14.86
C PRO A 253 33.93 23.82 13.37
N GLU A 254 33.06 23.12 12.64
CA GLU A 254 32.85 23.38 11.20
C GLU A 254 31.88 24.52 10.93
N CYS A 255 30.76 24.57 11.65
CA CYS A 255 29.66 25.49 11.32
C CYS A 255 29.25 26.41 12.48
N GLY A 256 29.94 26.36 13.61
CA GLY A 256 29.69 27.19 14.79
C GLY A 256 28.39 26.88 15.54
N THR A 257 27.58 25.90 15.10
CA THR A 257 26.33 25.53 15.79
C THR A 257 26.60 24.92 17.16
N ALA A 258 25.94 25.40 18.21
CA ALA A 258 26.08 24.86 19.57
C ALA A 258 25.79 23.35 19.63
N VAL A 259 26.66 22.59 20.29
CA VAL A 259 26.59 21.13 20.41
C VAL A 259 25.28 20.70 21.06
N ALA A 260 24.84 21.39 22.13
CA ALA A 260 23.57 21.15 22.80
C ALA A 260 22.34 21.14 21.86
N LEU A 261 22.41 21.83 20.71
CA LEU A 261 21.31 21.83 19.73
C LEU A 261 21.17 20.51 18.96
N SER A 262 22.23 19.71 18.92
CA SER A 262 22.31 18.43 18.22
C SER A 262 22.32 17.22 19.18
N LEU A 263 22.27 17.45 20.50
CA LEU A 263 22.27 16.39 21.50
C LEU A 263 20.85 15.96 21.92
N PRO A 264 20.68 14.72 22.45
CA PRO A 264 19.38 14.17 22.83
C PRO A 264 18.62 15.00 23.88
N GLU A 265 19.30 15.74 24.76
CA GLU A 265 18.68 16.52 25.85
C GLU A 265 17.79 17.67 25.34
N ARG A 266 17.91 18.07 24.07
CA ARG A 266 16.99 19.02 23.44
C ARG A 266 15.59 18.44 23.23
N ARG A 267 15.46 17.11 23.19
CA ARG A 267 14.21 16.41 22.91
C ARG A 267 13.26 16.57 24.11
N ARG A 268 11.98 16.78 23.82
CA ARG A 268 10.94 17.04 24.79
C ARG A 268 9.72 16.15 24.52
N PRO A 269 8.93 15.85 25.56
CA PRO A 269 7.67 15.18 25.37
C PRO A 269 6.70 16.08 24.59
N THR A 270 5.79 15.47 23.85
CA THR A 270 4.74 16.17 23.11
C THR A 270 3.76 16.85 24.06
N ALA A 271 3.05 17.88 23.59
CA ALA A 271 2.01 18.52 24.38
C ALA A 271 0.95 17.51 24.84
N PHE A 272 0.59 16.55 23.97
CA PHE A 272 -0.36 15.49 24.28
C PHE A 272 0.14 14.54 25.38
N SER A 273 1.45 14.29 25.45
CA SER A 273 2.08 13.50 26.52
C SER A 273 2.17 14.26 27.84
N ALA A 274 2.51 15.55 27.77
CA ALA A 274 2.63 16.41 28.95
C ALA A 274 1.27 16.76 29.59
N ALA A 275 0.15 16.61 28.87
CA ALA A 275 -1.16 17.01 29.34
C ALA A 275 -1.73 16.08 30.43
N ARG A 276 -1.82 16.58 31.66
CA ARG A 276 -2.38 15.84 32.81
C ARG A 276 -3.88 16.05 33.03
N SER A 277 -4.45 17.18 32.59
CA SER A 277 -5.86 17.50 32.80
C SER A 277 -6.78 16.97 31.70
N LEU A 278 -8.02 16.59 32.05
CA LEU A 278 -9.03 16.11 31.09
C LEU A 278 -9.41 17.17 30.06
N ILE A 279 -9.55 18.43 30.49
CA ILE A 279 -9.91 19.57 29.64
C ILE A 279 -8.74 20.05 28.77
N GLY A 280 -7.49 19.87 29.23
CA GLY A 280 -6.30 20.26 28.47
C GLY A 280 -5.94 19.27 27.35
N ARG A 281 -6.40 18.01 27.44
CA ARG A 281 -6.07 16.95 26.48
C ARG A 281 -6.54 17.22 25.04
N PRO A 282 -7.78 17.69 24.78
CA PRO A 282 -8.21 18.04 23.43
C PRO A 282 -7.34 19.16 22.81
N ILE A 283 -7.05 20.21 23.57
CA ILE A 283 -6.20 21.32 23.11
C ILE A 283 -4.77 20.82 22.83
N ALA A 284 -4.23 20.00 23.74
CA ALA A 284 -2.92 19.38 23.59
C ALA A 284 -2.84 18.42 22.40
N PHE A 285 -3.93 17.70 22.10
CA PHE A 285 -4.06 16.85 20.93
C PHE A 285 -4.00 17.68 19.64
N VAL A 286 -4.79 18.75 19.53
CA VAL A 286 -4.78 19.65 18.36
C VAL A 286 -3.41 20.30 18.19
N ARG A 287 -2.77 20.76 19.28
CA ARG A 287 -1.40 21.29 19.24
C ARG A 287 -0.40 20.24 18.74
N THR A 288 -0.46 19.03 19.26
CA THR A 288 0.42 17.93 18.84
C THR A 288 0.18 17.53 17.40
N TRP A 289 -1.07 17.50 16.93
CA TRP A 289 -1.41 17.27 15.53
C TRP A 289 -0.80 18.34 14.62
N ARG A 290 -1.04 19.63 14.92
CA ARG A 290 -0.47 20.75 14.16
C ARG A 290 1.05 20.72 14.17
N ASP A 291 1.65 20.47 15.33
CA ASP A 291 3.09 20.43 15.47
C ASP A 291 3.68 19.22 14.74
N ALA A 292 3.03 18.05 14.73
CA ALA A 292 3.43 16.86 13.97
C ALA A 292 3.47 17.09 12.45
N LEU A 293 2.68 18.05 11.94
CA LEU A 293 2.73 18.48 10.55
C LEU A 293 3.90 19.45 10.25
N ARG A 294 4.64 19.94 11.25
CA ARG A 294 5.82 20.82 11.08
C ARG A 294 7.10 20.02 10.81
N TRP A 295 8.03 20.63 10.07
CA TRP A 295 9.23 19.94 9.53
C TRP A 295 10.20 19.48 10.62
N ASP A 296 10.21 20.16 11.76
CA ASP A 296 11.16 20.00 12.86
C ASP A 296 10.61 19.17 14.04
N PHE A 297 9.37 18.67 13.95
CA PHE A 297 8.71 17.98 15.06
C PHE A 297 9.48 16.74 15.54
N HIS A 298 9.80 15.83 14.62
CA HIS A 298 10.45 14.56 14.96
C HIS A 298 11.89 14.73 15.45
N ARG A 299 12.53 15.87 15.14
CA ARG A 299 13.86 16.23 15.69
C ARG A 299 13.80 16.51 17.19
N ARG A 300 12.70 17.12 17.64
CA ARG A 300 12.47 17.48 19.05
C ARG A 300 11.76 16.40 19.85
N LEU A 301 11.34 15.31 19.22
CA LEU A 301 10.56 14.27 19.87
C LEU A 301 11.44 13.40 20.78
N GLU A 302 11.00 13.21 22.02
CA GLU A 302 11.55 12.23 22.96
C GLU A 302 11.09 10.82 22.55
N ILE A 303 12.03 9.93 22.19
CA ILE A 303 11.68 8.65 21.54
C ILE A 303 11.46 7.53 22.57
N GLY A 304 12.17 7.55 23.69
CA GLY A 304 12.20 6.44 24.66
C GLY A 304 10.93 6.29 25.51
N SER A 305 10.32 7.40 25.91
CA SER A 305 9.19 7.43 26.85
C SER A 305 7.82 7.55 26.16
N GLU A 306 7.78 7.92 24.89
CA GLU A 306 6.53 8.33 24.21
C GLU A 306 5.71 7.20 23.60
N TYR A 307 6.19 5.96 23.57
CA TYR A 307 5.49 4.84 22.90
C TYR A 307 3.99 4.70 23.25
N PRO A 308 3.58 4.59 24.54
CA PRO A 308 2.17 4.42 24.88
C PRO A 308 1.32 5.65 24.52
N THR A 309 1.88 6.85 24.68
CA THR A 309 1.18 8.11 24.36
C THR A 309 1.01 8.27 22.85
N ALA A 310 2.07 8.04 22.08
CA ALA A 310 2.05 8.09 20.63
C ALA A 310 1.02 7.10 20.06
N ARG A 311 0.95 5.87 20.61
CA ARG A 311 -0.09 4.89 20.23
C ARG A 311 -1.49 5.42 20.47
N ARG A 312 -1.76 6.03 21.64
CA ARG A 312 -3.06 6.64 21.94
C ARG A 312 -3.39 7.78 20.98
N PHE A 313 -2.40 8.63 20.67
CA PHE A 313 -2.55 9.71 19.68
C PHE A 313 -2.99 9.15 18.32
N ALA A 314 -2.33 8.08 17.85
CA ALA A 314 -2.70 7.44 16.60
C ALA A 314 -4.13 6.88 16.61
N ILE A 315 -4.54 6.21 17.69
CA ILE A 315 -5.92 5.71 17.84
C ILE A 315 -6.92 6.87 17.80
N VAL A 316 -6.66 7.98 18.48
CA VAL A 316 -7.55 9.15 18.45
C VAL A 316 -7.60 9.77 17.05
N MET A 317 -6.46 9.89 16.35
CA MET A 317 -6.42 10.35 14.95
C MET A 317 -7.25 9.46 14.02
N CYS A 318 -7.22 8.15 14.24
CA CYS A 318 -8.01 7.17 13.51
C CYS A 318 -9.52 7.38 13.73
N ILE A 319 -9.93 7.56 14.99
CA ILE A 319 -11.33 7.86 15.34
C ILE A 319 -11.78 9.18 14.71
N VAL A 320 -11.01 10.26 14.91
CA VAL A 320 -11.31 11.59 14.36
C VAL A 320 -11.39 11.54 12.83
N GLY A 321 -10.43 10.90 12.17
CA GLY A 321 -10.41 10.79 10.72
C GLY A 321 -11.53 9.91 10.17
N GLY A 322 -11.97 8.87 10.90
CA GLY A 322 -13.13 8.05 10.51
C GLY A 322 -14.48 8.78 10.68
N LEU A 323 -14.56 9.73 11.62
CA LEU A 323 -15.75 10.55 11.85
C LEU A 323 -15.86 11.75 10.91
N LEU A 324 -14.74 12.30 10.43
CA LEU A 324 -14.72 13.47 9.55
C LEU A 324 -15.52 13.30 8.24
N PRO A 325 -15.58 12.11 7.63
CA PRO A 325 -16.49 11.77 6.53
C PRO A 325 -17.99 11.88 6.82
N GLN A 326 -18.40 11.61 8.05
CA GLN A 326 -19.80 11.29 8.38
C GLN A 326 -20.80 12.44 8.11
N PRO A 327 -20.48 13.72 8.35
CA PRO A 327 -21.40 14.82 8.04
C PRO A 327 -21.74 14.92 6.56
N THR A 328 -20.80 14.60 5.67
CA THR A 328 -21.05 14.60 4.21
C THR A 328 -21.99 13.47 3.81
N ILE A 329 -21.81 12.29 4.42
CA ILE A 329 -22.70 11.13 4.23
C ILE A 329 -24.10 11.44 4.77
N LEU A 330 -24.20 12.02 5.97
CA LEU A 330 -25.47 12.34 6.62
C LEU A 330 -26.24 13.44 5.86
N ALA A 331 -25.56 14.52 5.47
CA ALA A 331 -26.17 15.59 4.68
C ALA A 331 -26.69 15.04 3.34
N ASP A 332 -25.97 14.11 2.71
CA ASP A 332 -26.39 13.50 1.46
C ASP A 332 -27.57 12.53 1.62
N VAL A 333 -27.59 11.70 2.68
CA VAL A 333 -28.76 10.86 3.01
C VAL A 333 -30.01 11.75 3.16
N ILE A 334 -29.89 12.88 3.86
CA ILE A 334 -31.00 13.82 4.04
C ILE A 334 -31.42 14.46 2.71
N LEU A 335 -30.46 14.86 1.87
CA LEU A 335 -30.71 15.54 0.58
C LEU A 335 -31.17 14.61 -0.55
N ASN A 336 -30.81 13.33 -0.53
CA ASN A 336 -31.21 12.35 -1.55
C ASN A 336 -32.50 11.62 -1.19
N VAL A 337 -32.76 11.35 0.10
CA VAL A 337 -34.08 10.87 0.57
C VAL A 337 -35.16 11.88 0.20
N SER A 338 -34.86 13.19 0.23
CA SER A 338 -35.79 14.23 -0.19
C SER A 338 -35.95 14.40 -1.71
N ARG A 339 -35.09 13.80 -2.55
CA ARG A 339 -35.09 13.98 -4.02
C ARG A 339 -35.48 12.75 -4.83
N ASN A 340 -35.75 11.60 -4.21
CA ASN A 340 -36.15 10.35 -4.87
C ASN A 340 -35.21 9.92 -6.02
N ARG A 341 -33.94 10.36 -5.99
CA ARG A 341 -32.91 9.90 -6.93
C ARG A 341 -32.23 8.71 -6.26
N GLY A 342 -32.24 7.55 -6.93
CA GLY A 342 -31.61 6.33 -6.44
C GLY A 342 -30.18 6.58 -5.95
N LEU A 343 -29.82 5.92 -4.85
CA LEU A 343 -28.52 6.00 -4.16
C LEU A 343 -27.31 5.50 -5.00
N GLU A 344 -27.53 5.11 -6.25
CA GLU A 344 -26.58 4.38 -7.10
C GLU A 344 -25.33 5.19 -7.47
N GLY A 345 -25.39 6.53 -7.50
CA GLY A 345 -24.26 7.34 -7.97
C GLY A 345 -23.16 7.65 -6.94
N TRP A 346 -23.41 7.46 -5.64
CA TRP A 346 -22.48 7.89 -4.57
C TRP A 346 -21.96 6.74 -3.70
N ALA A 347 -22.56 5.54 -3.76
CA ALA A 347 -21.97 4.34 -3.18
C ALA A 347 -20.55 4.10 -3.72
N ASP A 348 -20.32 4.42 -5.00
CA ASP A 348 -19.03 4.41 -5.69
C ASP A 348 -18.02 5.44 -5.15
N PHE A 349 -18.46 6.44 -4.39
CA PHE A 349 -17.65 7.55 -3.89
C PHE A 349 -17.33 7.43 -2.39
N VAL A 350 -18.28 6.89 -1.62
CA VAL A 350 -18.13 6.65 -0.17
C VAL A 350 -17.32 5.39 0.10
N ALA A 351 -17.48 4.34 -0.73
CA ALA A 351 -16.74 3.08 -0.58
C ALA A 351 -15.21 3.24 -0.69
N PRO A 352 -14.64 4.02 -1.65
CA PRO A 352 -13.20 4.29 -1.69
C PRO A 352 -12.70 5.08 -0.48
N CYS A 353 -13.50 6.02 0.06
CA CYS A 353 -13.11 6.82 1.22
C CYS A 353 -13.01 5.96 2.50
N ILE A 354 -13.99 5.08 2.70
CA ILE A 354 -13.96 4.07 3.77
C ILE A 354 -12.81 3.10 3.52
N GLY A 355 -12.60 2.68 2.27
CA GLY A 355 -11.50 1.81 1.85
C GLY A 355 -10.11 2.39 2.13
N ILE A 356 -9.88 3.68 1.87
CA ILE A 356 -8.62 4.38 2.17
C ILE A 356 -8.43 4.53 3.67
N GLY A 357 -9.50 4.86 4.41
CA GLY A 357 -9.47 4.91 5.87
C GLY A 357 -9.13 3.55 6.49
N LEU A 358 -9.80 2.49 6.03
CA LEU A 358 -9.56 1.12 6.46
C LEU A 358 -8.18 0.61 6.01
N ALA A 359 -7.70 0.95 4.82
CA ALA A 359 -6.36 0.60 4.34
C ALA A 359 -5.27 1.30 5.16
N PHE A 360 -5.47 2.57 5.53
CA PHE A 360 -4.57 3.28 6.42
C PHE A 360 -4.56 2.67 7.82
N LEU A 361 -5.73 2.35 8.36
CA LEU A 361 -5.88 1.64 9.63
C LEU A 361 -5.25 0.25 9.58
N LEU A 362 -5.36 -0.44 8.46
CA LEU A 362 -4.76 -1.74 8.21
C LEU A 362 -3.24 -1.62 8.20
N VAL A 363 -2.68 -0.66 7.46
CA VAL A 363 -1.23 -0.40 7.42
C VAL A 363 -0.70 -0.05 8.81
N LEU A 364 -1.40 0.79 9.57
CA LEU A 364 -1.01 1.15 10.92
C LEU A 364 -1.13 -0.04 11.88
N SER A 365 -2.19 -0.83 11.77
CA SER A 365 -2.43 -2.03 12.59
C SER A 365 -1.42 -3.14 12.28
N VAL A 366 -1.05 -3.30 11.01
CA VAL A 366 0.00 -4.18 10.53
C VAL A 366 1.36 -3.73 11.06
N LEU A 367 1.66 -2.44 11.06
CA LEU A 367 2.88 -1.89 11.65
C LEU A 367 2.93 -2.14 13.16
N ILE A 368 1.80 -1.98 13.85
CA ILE A 368 1.66 -2.30 15.28
C ILE A 368 1.82 -3.80 15.55
N LEU A 369 1.18 -4.66 14.76
CA LEU A 369 1.27 -6.12 14.89
C LEU A 369 2.67 -6.63 14.55
N ALA A 370 3.30 -6.11 13.49
CA ALA A 370 4.68 -6.42 13.13
C ALA A 370 5.66 -6.01 14.26
N SER A 371 5.40 -4.89 14.93
CA SER A 371 6.17 -4.47 16.12
C SER A 371 6.02 -5.44 17.30
N GLY A 372 4.82 -5.97 17.52
CA GLY A 372 4.55 -6.92 18.61
C GLY A 372 5.07 -8.33 18.34
N VAL A 373 4.87 -8.84 17.12
CA VAL A 373 5.20 -10.23 16.74
C VAL A 373 6.70 -10.43 16.48
N SER A 374 7.42 -9.38 16.09
CA SER A 374 8.86 -9.49 15.82
C SER A 374 9.73 -9.67 17.07
N GLY A 375 9.21 -9.36 18.27
CA GLY A 375 9.98 -9.38 19.52
C GLY A 375 11.19 -8.43 19.53
N ASN A 376 11.31 -7.56 18.53
CA ASN A 376 12.51 -6.77 18.29
C ASN A 376 12.41 -5.41 18.99
N GLY A 377 13.22 -5.18 20.01
CA GLY A 377 13.24 -3.94 20.79
C GLY A 377 13.51 -2.67 19.95
N SER A 378 14.06 -2.84 18.75
CA SER A 378 14.29 -1.75 17.78
C SER A 378 12.99 -1.17 17.22
N ILE A 379 11.95 -1.98 16.99
CA ILE A 379 10.69 -1.49 16.41
C ILE A 379 9.93 -0.61 17.42
N ARG A 380 10.01 -0.93 18.72
CA ARG A 380 9.46 -0.07 19.78
C ARG A 380 10.03 1.34 19.79
N ARG A 381 11.30 1.52 19.40
CA ARG A 381 11.93 2.86 19.31
C ARG A 381 11.46 3.64 18.08
N ALA A 382 11.18 2.96 16.98
CA ALA A 382 10.75 3.64 15.74
C ALA A 382 9.23 3.88 15.68
N ALA A 383 8.45 3.11 16.45
CA ALA A 383 6.99 3.17 16.46
C ALA A 383 6.38 4.55 16.85
N PRO A 384 6.92 5.32 17.82
CA PRO A 384 6.36 6.64 18.14
C PRO A 384 6.32 7.59 16.93
N ILE A 385 7.32 7.53 16.06
CA ILE A 385 7.39 8.35 14.84
C ILE A 385 6.27 7.99 13.88
N VAL A 386 6.04 6.70 13.66
CA VAL A 386 4.94 6.21 12.82
C VAL A 386 3.60 6.64 13.40
N PHE A 387 3.44 6.52 14.71
CA PHE A 387 2.20 6.88 15.37
C PHE A 387 1.92 8.38 15.28
N TYR A 388 2.91 9.25 15.48
CA TYR A 388 2.70 10.69 15.27
C TYR A 388 2.56 11.06 13.79
N TRP A 389 3.12 10.27 12.87
CA TRP A 389 2.87 10.42 11.43
C TRP A 389 1.40 10.22 11.05
N SER A 390 0.60 9.55 11.90
CA SER A 390 -0.85 9.49 11.71
C SER A 390 -1.52 10.88 11.64
N ALA A 391 -0.85 11.94 12.08
CA ALA A 391 -1.31 13.33 11.88
C ALA A 391 -1.59 13.68 10.41
N TRP A 392 -0.89 13.03 9.46
CA TRP A 392 -1.08 13.19 8.01
C TRP A 392 -2.40 12.60 7.49
N PHE A 393 -3.10 11.81 8.30
CA PHE A 393 -4.38 11.21 7.91
C PHE A 393 -5.43 12.27 7.59
N ILE A 394 -5.52 13.35 8.36
CA ILE A 394 -6.47 14.44 8.11
C ILE A 394 -6.17 15.15 6.78
N PRO A 395 -4.94 15.64 6.49
CA PRO A 395 -4.60 16.18 5.18
C PRO A 395 -4.88 15.23 4.01
N LEU A 396 -4.61 13.94 4.17
CA LEU A 396 -4.89 12.93 3.14
C LEU A 396 -6.39 12.79 2.87
N ILE A 397 -7.20 12.66 3.93
CA ILE A 397 -8.66 12.63 3.81
C ILE A 397 -9.16 13.92 3.16
N ALA A 398 -8.68 15.08 3.61
CA ALA A 398 -9.06 16.37 3.04
C ALA A 398 -8.69 16.48 1.55
N ALA A 399 -7.52 15.97 1.14
CA ALA A 399 -7.12 15.92 -0.25
C ALA A 399 -8.06 15.03 -1.07
N VAL A 400 -8.45 13.86 -0.56
CA VAL A 400 -9.44 12.98 -1.20
C VAL A 400 -10.78 13.72 -1.37
N TYR A 401 -11.31 14.32 -0.30
CA TYR A 401 -12.56 15.08 -0.36
C TYR A 401 -12.51 16.25 -1.34
N LEU A 402 -11.41 17.01 -1.34
CA LEU A 402 -11.23 18.13 -2.24
C LEU A 402 -11.14 17.66 -3.69
N SER A 403 -10.37 16.59 -3.95
CA SER A 403 -10.22 15.99 -5.28
C SER A 403 -11.58 15.55 -5.82
N LEU A 404 -12.28 14.80 -5.00
CA LEU A 404 -13.54 14.20 -5.38
C LEU A 404 -14.67 15.25 -5.50
N GLY A 405 -14.70 16.24 -4.60
CA GLY A 405 -15.62 17.38 -4.69
C GLY A 405 -15.36 18.23 -5.92
N LEU A 406 -14.10 18.45 -6.27
CA LEU A 406 -13.71 19.15 -7.51
C LEU A 406 -14.16 18.36 -8.74
N MET A 407 -13.92 17.04 -8.78
CA MET A 407 -14.42 16.15 -9.84
C MET A 407 -15.94 16.23 -9.98
N TYR A 408 -16.67 16.25 -8.86
CA TYR A 408 -18.13 16.39 -8.88
C TYR A 408 -18.57 17.73 -9.46
N VAL A 409 -17.98 18.85 -9.03
CA VAL A 409 -18.28 20.18 -9.55
C VAL A 409 -18.00 20.26 -11.05
N ILE A 410 -16.86 19.73 -11.50
CA ILE A 410 -16.50 19.68 -12.93
C ILE A 410 -17.55 18.90 -13.72
N LYS A 411 -17.91 17.69 -13.29
CA LYS A 411 -18.83 16.83 -14.03
C LYS A 411 -20.29 17.32 -14.00
N LYS A 412 -20.77 17.83 -12.87
CA LYS A 412 -22.20 18.14 -12.68
C LYS A 412 -22.55 19.61 -12.85
N VAL A 413 -21.71 20.52 -12.37
CA VAL A 413 -22.01 21.97 -12.38
C VAL A 413 -21.57 22.60 -13.68
N LEU A 414 -20.35 22.32 -14.12
CA LEU A 414 -19.83 22.90 -15.36
C LEU A 414 -20.50 22.32 -16.61
N ARG A 415 -21.30 21.24 -16.47
CA ARG A 415 -22.00 20.55 -17.57
C ARG A 415 -21.16 20.52 -18.84
N ILE A 416 -19.88 20.13 -18.72
CA ILE A 416 -19.02 19.91 -19.87
C ILE A 416 -19.62 18.68 -20.58
N ARG A 417 -20.60 18.95 -21.43
CA ARG A 417 -21.36 17.99 -22.22
C ARG A 417 -20.51 17.69 -23.44
N ARG A 418 -20.01 16.46 -23.51
CA ARG A 418 -19.91 15.47 -24.61
C ARG A 418 -19.99 15.83 -26.10
N GLU A 419 -20.14 17.08 -26.53
CA GLU A 419 -20.33 17.41 -27.94
C GLU A 419 -19.21 18.32 -28.43
N VAL A 420 -18.06 17.71 -28.73
CA VAL A 420 -17.16 18.24 -29.76
C VAL A 420 -17.32 17.32 -30.98
N PRO A 421 -18.23 17.62 -31.92
CA PRO A 421 -18.64 16.67 -32.96
C PRO A 421 -17.58 16.40 -34.05
N TRP A 422 -16.37 16.93 -33.95
CA TRP A 422 -15.48 17.09 -35.11
C TRP A 422 -14.05 16.55 -34.95
N PHE A 423 -13.72 15.85 -33.86
CA PHE A 423 -12.41 15.21 -33.72
C PHE A 423 -12.51 13.68 -33.80
N PRO A 424 -12.12 13.05 -34.93
CA PRO A 424 -12.02 11.60 -35.05
C PRO A 424 -10.79 11.14 -34.26
N GLY A 425 -11.01 10.83 -32.99
CA GLY A 425 -10.00 10.34 -32.06
C GLY A 425 -10.43 10.65 -30.64
N ASN A 426 -10.71 9.60 -29.85
CA ASN A 426 -11.10 9.67 -28.44
C ASN A 426 -10.00 10.30 -27.56
N TRP A 427 -9.74 11.58 -27.72
CA TRP A 427 -8.96 12.34 -26.74
C TRP A 427 -9.80 12.50 -25.47
N PRO A 428 -9.19 12.39 -24.27
CA PRO A 428 -9.91 12.61 -23.04
C PRO A 428 -10.51 14.02 -23.04
N ASP A 429 -11.79 14.13 -22.68
CA ASP A 429 -12.48 15.42 -22.54
C ASP A 429 -11.67 16.31 -21.57
N TRP A 430 -11.71 17.62 -21.75
CA TRP A 430 -11.18 18.56 -20.76
C TRP A 430 -11.76 18.29 -19.37
N GLY A 431 -13.00 17.81 -19.29
CA GLY A 431 -13.60 17.33 -18.04
C GLY A 431 -12.84 16.15 -17.41
N ASP A 432 -12.38 15.20 -18.22
CA ASP A 432 -11.61 14.03 -17.77
C ASP A 432 -10.17 14.40 -17.40
N LEU A 433 -9.54 15.31 -18.16
CA LEU A 433 -8.21 15.85 -17.83
C LEU A 433 -8.22 16.64 -16.51
N LEU A 434 -9.25 17.46 -16.28
CA LEU A 434 -9.43 18.18 -15.02
C LEU A 434 -9.75 17.23 -13.86
N CYS A 435 -10.53 16.17 -14.10
CA CYS A 435 -10.76 15.11 -13.12
C CYS A 435 -9.48 14.35 -12.77
N ALA A 436 -8.65 14.03 -13.77
CA ALA A 436 -7.34 13.41 -13.56
C ALA A 436 -6.42 14.36 -12.75
N GLY A 437 -6.40 15.64 -13.09
CA GLY A 437 -5.68 16.67 -12.34
C GLY A 437 -6.13 16.79 -10.89
N ALA A 438 -7.44 16.73 -10.64
CA ALA A 438 -8.00 16.67 -9.29
C ALA A 438 -7.54 15.41 -8.55
N ALA A 439 -7.60 14.25 -9.20
CA ALA A 439 -7.17 12.98 -8.62
C ALA A 439 -5.66 12.95 -8.28
N LEU A 440 -4.81 13.71 -8.98
CA LEU A 440 -3.37 13.82 -8.70
C LEU A 440 -3.06 14.49 -7.35
N LEU A 441 -3.98 15.22 -6.73
CA LEU A 441 -3.77 15.78 -5.39
C LEU A 441 -3.53 14.68 -4.35
N ILE A 442 -4.20 13.53 -4.49
CA ILE A 442 -4.08 12.39 -3.56
C ILE A 442 -2.64 11.82 -3.57
N PRO A 443 -2.07 11.36 -4.71
CA PRO A 443 -0.71 10.85 -4.74
C PRO A 443 0.34 11.92 -4.41
N ILE A 444 0.11 13.20 -4.73
CA ILE A 444 1.03 14.29 -4.35
C ILE A 444 1.10 14.44 -2.83
N VAL A 445 -0.04 14.54 -2.14
CA VAL A 445 -0.09 14.67 -0.68
C VAL A 445 0.46 13.41 -0.02
N PHE A 446 0.16 12.23 -0.56
CA PHE A 446 0.71 10.97 -0.08
C PHE A 446 2.23 10.90 -0.23
N LEU A 447 2.77 11.25 -1.40
CA LEU A 447 4.20 11.27 -1.65
C LEU A 447 4.90 12.26 -0.71
N PHE A 448 4.33 13.45 -0.51
CA PHE A 448 4.86 14.44 0.42
C PHE A 448 4.87 13.90 1.86
N ALA A 449 3.77 13.29 2.31
CA ALA A 449 3.68 12.66 3.62
C ALA A 449 4.71 11.52 3.78
N ALA A 450 4.87 10.67 2.76
CA ALA A 450 5.81 9.56 2.73
C ALA A 450 7.27 10.03 2.77
N ILE A 451 7.64 11.05 1.99
CA ILE A 451 8.99 11.66 2.03
C ILE A 451 9.28 12.17 3.45
N ARG A 452 8.30 12.80 4.10
CA ARG A 452 8.45 13.31 5.46
C ARG A 452 8.55 12.20 6.50
N LEU A 453 7.81 11.11 6.35
CA LEU A 453 8.00 9.91 7.18
C LEU A 453 9.41 9.35 7.01
N ALA A 454 9.85 9.13 5.78
CA ALA A 454 11.17 8.60 5.48
C ALA A 454 12.30 9.49 6.01
N ARG A 455 12.10 10.81 6.01
CA ARG A 455 13.03 11.77 6.61
C ARG A 455 12.98 11.71 8.13
N ALA A 456 11.79 11.74 8.74
CA ALA A 456 11.62 11.66 10.19
C ALA A 456 12.27 10.38 10.75
N LEU A 457 12.06 9.25 10.07
CA LEU A 457 12.69 7.97 10.43
C LEU A 457 14.20 7.99 10.28
N ARG A 458 14.74 8.69 9.26
CA ARG A 458 16.19 8.90 9.15
C ARG A 458 16.71 9.74 10.31
N GLU A 459 16.12 10.91 10.56
CA GLU A 459 16.57 11.85 11.61
C GLU A 459 16.49 11.22 13.01
N THR A 460 15.47 10.40 13.26
CA THR A 460 15.29 9.72 14.55
C THR A 460 16.08 8.43 14.69
N ARG A 461 16.45 7.79 13.59
CA ARG A 461 17.45 6.72 13.56
C ARG A 461 18.84 7.23 14.00
N PHE A 462 19.09 8.53 13.93
CA PHE A 462 20.32 9.20 14.40
C PHE A 462 20.17 9.88 15.77
N ALA A 463 19.02 9.75 16.42
CA ALA A 463 18.69 10.42 17.67
C ALA A 463 19.25 9.78 18.93
N ASN A 464 19.61 8.50 18.86
CA ASN A 464 19.94 7.70 20.02
C ASN A 464 21.45 7.51 20.08
N GLY A 465 22.01 7.91 21.23
CA GLY A 465 23.33 7.50 21.67
C GLY A 465 23.40 6.03 22.05
#